data_AF-A0A6B3G0G8-F1
#
_entry.id   AF-A0A6B3G0G8-F1
#
_cell.length_a   1.000
_cell.length_b   1.000
_cell.length_c   1.000
_cell.angle_alpha   90.00
_cell.angle_beta   90.00
_cell.angle_gamma   90.00
#
_symmetry.space_group_name_H-M   'P 1'
#
loop_
_entity.id
_entity.type
_entity.pdbx_description
1 polymer ?
#
loop_
_entity_poly.entity_id
_entity_poly.type
_entity_poly.pdbx_seq_one_letter_code
_entity_poly.pdbx_strand_id
1 'polypeptide(L)' 'IVDDGGYGILREYMTGAFGESTGTELARPDFVALAESFGVPAVRTSPESLAADLGKALAAPGPSVVVLPALLRMFEPTHL' A
#
# COMPACT_ATOMS: atom_id res chain seq x y z
N ILE A 1 0.86 -5.24 0.37
CA ILE A 1 0.94 -4.09 -0.53
C ILE A 1 0.31 -2.91 0.18
N VAL A 2 1.10 -1.87 0.47
CA VAL A 2 0.52 -0.57 0.80
C VAL A 2 0.22 0.09 -0.53
N ASP A 3 -1.05 0.31 -0.80
CA ASP A 3 -1.55 0.89 -2.04
C ASP A 3 -1.89 2.37 -1.79
N ASP A 4 -0.95 3.24 -2.14
CA ASP A 4 -0.99 4.69 -1.94
C ASP A 4 -1.28 5.47 -3.23
N GLY A 5 -1.71 4.78 -4.30
CA GLY A 5 -2.05 5.38 -5.58
C GLY A 5 -0.87 5.57 -6.55
N GLY A 6 0.39 5.35 -6.14
CA GLY A 6 1.52 5.50 -7.05
C GLY A 6 2.87 5.64 -6.35
N TYR A 7 3.56 6.75 -6.59
CA TYR A 7 4.83 7.06 -5.93
C TYR A 7 4.60 7.99 -4.73
N GLY A 8 3.99 7.49 -3.65
CA GLY A 8 3.53 8.33 -2.54
C GLY A 8 4.61 9.15 -1.85
N ILE A 9 5.79 8.58 -1.57
CA ILE A 9 6.90 9.34 -0.97
C ILE A 9 7.40 10.45 -1.91
N LEU A 10 7.52 10.15 -3.21
CA LEU A 10 7.93 11.15 -4.19
C LEU A 10 6.90 12.27 -4.31
N ARG A 11 5.60 11.92 -4.27
CA ARG A 11 4.50 12.87 -4.22
C ARG A 11 4.62 13.82 -3.04
N GLU A 12 4.87 13.31 -1.83
CA GLU A 12 5.05 14.13 -0.63
C GLU A 12 6.24 15.07 -0.77
N TYR A 13 7.40 14.59 -1.25
CA TYR A 13 8.58 15.42 -1.44
C TYR A 13 8.37 16.52 -2.48
N MET A 14 7.78 16.20 -3.64
CA MET A 14 7.52 17.18 -4.68
C MET A 14 6.51 18.24 -4.21
N THR A 15 5.44 17.80 -3.54
CA THR A 15 4.44 18.73 -3.00
C THR A 15 5.05 19.63 -1.94
N GLY A 16 5.88 19.10 -1.04
CA GLY A 16 6.55 19.87 -0.01
C GLY A 16 7.57 20.88 -0.56
N ALA A 17 8.30 20.53 -1.61
CA ALA A 17 9.33 21.38 -2.21
C ALA A 17 8.79 22.39 -3.23
N PHE A 18 7.74 22.04 -3.98
CA PHE A 18 7.29 22.76 -5.17
C PHE A 18 5.80 23.15 -5.16
N GLY A 19 5.03 22.71 -4.17
CA GLY A 19 3.60 22.99 -4.05
C GLY A 19 2.70 22.06 -4.87
N GLU A 20 3.25 21.26 -5.77
CA GLU A 20 2.53 20.26 -6.57
C GLU A 20 3.44 19.07 -6.92
N SER A 21 2.82 17.94 -7.29
CA SER A 21 3.52 16.75 -7.80
C SER A 21 3.22 16.52 -9.28
N THR A 22 4.17 15.90 -9.99
CA THR A 22 4.04 15.59 -11.42
C THR A 22 4.44 14.15 -11.67
N GLY A 23 3.60 13.38 -12.35
CA GLY A 23 3.93 11.99 -12.76
C GLY A 23 4.01 10.98 -11.61
N THR A 24 3.35 11.26 -10.47
CA THR A 24 3.38 10.38 -9.30
C THR A 24 2.17 9.46 -9.18
N GLU A 25 1.10 9.71 -9.94
CA GLU A 25 -0.09 8.86 -9.99
C GLU A 25 0.09 7.70 -10.97
N LEU A 26 -0.23 6.48 -10.53
CA LEU A 26 -0.17 5.29 -11.37
C LEU A 26 -1.56 4.69 -11.59
N ALA A 27 -1.79 4.17 -12.79
CA ALA A 27 -2.94 3.28 -13.02
C ALA A 27 -2.68 1.98 -12.26
N ARG A 28 -3.59 1.62 -11.36
CA ARG A 28 -3.45 0.45 -10.49
C ARG A 28 -4.35 -0.68 -10.98
N PRO A 29 -3.82 -1.90 -11.13
CA PRO A 29 -4.67 -3.06 -11.32
C PRO A 29 -5.43 -3.36 -10.02
N ASP A 30 -6.47 -4.19 -10.13
CA ASP A 30 -6.99 -4.86 -8.95
C ASP A 30 -5.94 -5.87 -8.45
N PHE A 31 -5.16 -5.47 -7.44
CA PHE A 31 -4.09 -6.31 -6.89
C PHE A 31 -4.60 -7.60 -6.25
N VAL A 32 -5.85 -7.63 -5.78
CA VAL A 32 -6.45 -8.86 -5.25
C VAL A 32 -6.71 -9.82 -6.40
N ALA A 33 -7.45 -9.37 -7.42
CA ALA A 33 -7.75 -10.19 -8.59
C ALA A 33 -6.49 -10.64 -9.34
N LEU A 34 -5.47 -9.77 -9.41
CA LEU A 34 -4.17 -10.12 -9.99
C LEU A 34 -3.53 -11.28 -9.23
N ALA A 35 -3.42 -11.21 -7.90
CA ALA A 35 -2.84 -12.29 -7.10
C ALA A 35 -3.63 -13.59 -7.23
N GLU A 36 -4.96 -13.52 -7.19
CA GLU A 36 -5.84 -14.67 -7.36
C GLU A 36 -5.67 -15.35 -8.73
N SER A 37 -5.38 -14.60 -9.80
CA SER A 37 -5.10 -15.17 -11.13
C SER A 37 -3.85 -16.06 -11.18
N PHE A 38 -2.93 -15.92 -10.22
CA PHE A 38 -1.76 -16.78 -10.04
C PHE A 38 -1.99 -17.88 -8.99
N GLY A 39 -3.23 -18.04 -8.50
CA GLY A 39 -3.57 -18.99 -7.44
C GLY A 39 -3.05 -18.57 -6.06
N VAL A 40 -2.70 -17.29 -5.87
CA VAL A 40 -2.25 -16.77 -4.57
C VAL A 40 -3.45 -16.17 -3.84
N PRO A 41 -3.80 -16.64 -2.63
CA PRO A 41 -4.84 -16.04 -1.81
C PRO A 41 -4.54 -14.56 -1.54
N ALA A 42 -5.55 -13.71 -1.74
CA ALA A 42 -5.40 -12.28 -1.52
C ALA A 42 -6.60 -11.69 -0.80
N VAL A 43 -6.35 -10.69 0.05
CA VAL A 43 -7.40 -9.96 0.77
C VAL A 43 -7.13 -8.47 0.70
N ARG A 44 -8.20 -7.70 0.44
CA ARG A 44 -8.20 -6.26 0.65
C ARG A 44 -8.56 -5.97 2.11
N THR A 45 -7.71 -5.21 2.77
CA THR A 45 -7.84 -4.89 4.21
C THR A 45 -8.03 -3.38 4.42
N SER A 46 -8.08 -2.97 5.69
CA SER A 46 -8.18 -1.60 6.18
C SER A 46 -7.25 -1.41 7.38
N PRO A 47 -6.88 -0.18 7.78
CA PRO A 47 -6.10 0.04 9.00
C PRO A 47 -6.70 -0.66 10.24
N GLU A 48 -8.03 -0.68 10.34
CA GLU A 48 -8.77 -1.29 11.44
C GLU A 48 -8.71 -2.82 11.42
N SER A 49 -8.75 -3.43 10.23
CA SER A 49 -8.74 -4.90 10.08
C SER A 49 -7.35 -5.48 9.82
N LEU A 50 -6.33 -4.64 9.61
CA LEU A 50 -4.99 -5.03 9.19
C LEU A 50 -4.38 -6.09 10.11
N ALA A 51 -4.45 -5.88 11.43
CA ALA A 51 -3.86 -6.81 12.38
C ALA A 51 -4.46 -8.22 12.27
N ALA A 52 -5.79 -8.29 12.14
CA ALA A 52 -6.50 -9.56 12.01
C ALA A 52 -6.23 -10.23 10.66
N ASP A 53 -6.29 -9.49 9.56
CA ASP A 53 -6.12 -10.03 8.20
C ASP A 53 -4.68 -10.45 7.94
N LEU A 54 -3.71 -9.67 8.41
CA LEU A 54 -2.29 -10.02 8.36
C LEU A 54 -2.00 -11.26 9.21
N GLY A 55 -2.59 -11.36 10.41
CA GLY A 55 -2.47 -12.55 11.25
C GLY A 55 -2.95 -13.82 10.55
N LYS A 56 -4.10 -13.76 9.86
CA LYS A 56 -4.63 -14.88 9.06
C LYS A 56 -3.69 -15.24 7.89
N ALA A 57 -3.21 -14.25 7.16
CA ALA A 57 -2.30 -14.45 6.03
C ALA A 57 -0.98 -15.09 6.46
N LEU A 58 -0.43 -14.68 7.61
CA LEU A 58 0.80 -15.25 8.17
C LEU A 58 0.62 -16.69 8.68
N ALA A 59 -0.58 -17.04 9.15
CA ALA A 59 -0.89 -18.39 9.62
C ALA A 59 -1.23 -19.36 8.47
N ALA A 60 -1.57 -18.86 7.29
CA ALA A 60 -1.88 -19.67 6.13
C ALA A 60 -0.60 -20.28 5.51
N PRO A 61 -0.59 -21.57 5.16
CA PRO A 61 0.55 -22.17 4.48
C PRO A 61 0.67 -21.63 3.04
N GLY A 62 1.89 -21.25 2.65
CA GLY A 62 2.18 -20.77 1.29
C GLY A 62 2.11 -19.25 1.15
N PRO A 63 2.16 -18.73 -0.09
CA PRO A 63 2.13 -17.29 -0.34
C PRO A 63 0.75 -16.71 -0.03
N SER A 64 0.72 -15.45 0.40
CA SER A 64 -0.50 -14.66 0.59
C SER A 64 -0.24 -13.20 0.24
N VAL A 65 -1.27 -12.50 -0.25
CA VAL A 65 -1.21 -11.06 -0.52
C VAL A 65 -2.23 -10.33 0.34
N VAL A 66 -1.78 -9.34 1.10
CA VAL A 66 -2.66 -8.41 1.83
C VAL A 66 -2.52 -7.04 1.18
N VAL A 67 -3.61 -6.47 0.69
CA VAL A 67 -3.66 -5.15 0.04
C VAL A 67 -4.29 -4.15 0.99
N LEU A 68 -3.51 -3.17 1.43
CA LEU A 68 -3.92 -2.09 2.32
C LEU A 68 -3.95 -0.78 1.51
N PRO A 69 -5.14 -0.28 1.12
CA PRO A 69 -5.27 1.07 0.61
C PRO A 69 -4.96 2.06 1.74
N ALA A 70 -3.85 2.79 1.65
CA ALA A 70 -3.46 3.77 2.65
C ALA A 70 -2.48 4.79 2.07
N LEU A 71 -2.68 6.06 2.43
CA LEU A 71 -1.69 7.11 2.26
C LEU A 71 -0.85 7.15 3.53
N LEU A 72 0.44 6.78 3.41
CA LEU A 72 1.38 6.93 4.50
C LEU A 72 1.92 8.36 4.49
N ARG A 73 1.82 9.02 5.64
CA ARG A 73 2.54 10.27 5.87
C ARG A 73 3.91 9.97 6.43
N MET A 74 4.93 10.68 5.96
CA MET A 74 6.23 10.64 6.61
C MET A 74 6.11 11.05 8.09
N PHE A 75 6.89 10.38 8.92
CA PHE A 75 7.18 10.81 10.28
C PHE A 75 7.92 12.15 10.25
N GLU A 76 7.69 13.01 11.24
CA GLU A 76 8.45 14.26 11.38
C GLU A 76 9.96 13.95 11.44
N PRO A 77 10.82 14.78 10.84
CA PRO A 77 12.27 14.60 10.92
C PRO A 77 12.71 14.52 12.38
N THR A 78 13.40 13.45 12.74
CA THR A 78 13.89 13.23 14.12
C THR A 78 15.16 14.02 14.45
N HIS A 79 15.60 14.89 13.52
CA HIS A 79 16.77 15.74 13.64
C HIS A 79 16.31 17.20 13.47
N LEU A 80 15.80 17.75 14.56
CA LEU A 80 15.66 19.19 14.80
C LEU A 80 16.41 19.52 16.10
#